data_AF-A0A7W0C136-F1
#
_entry.id   AF-A0A7W0C136-F1
#
_cell.length_a   1.000
_cell.length_b   1.000
_cell.length_c   1.000
_cell.angle_alpha   90.00
_cell.angle_beta   90.00
_cell.angle_gamma   90.00
#
_symmetry.space_group_name_H-M   'P 1'
#
loop_
_entity.id
_entity.type
_entity.pdbx_description
1 polymer ?
#
loop_
_entity_poly.entity_id
_entity_poly.type
_entity_poly.pdbx_seq_one_letter_code
_entity_poly.pdbx_strand_id
1 'polypeptide(L)' 'MKKLYQFMEVRASFHSSPFIYPALICFKRPLLSKGEWFFDSFAIWNEKTKRLEEIKGLYSDVLLDEIKQLILKGMEEQK' A
#
# COMPACT_ATOMS: atom_id res chain seq x y z
N MET A 1 22.37 -10.88 9.98
CA MET A 1 21.20 -10.51 10.81
C MET A 1 19.97 -10.45 9.91
N LYS A 2 18.89 -11.20 10.23
CA LYS A 2 17.60 -11.03 9.54
C LYS A 2 17.04 -9.65 9.91
N LYS A 3 16.80 -8.78 8.92
CA LYS A 3 16.11 -7.50 9.16
C LYS A 3 14.66 -7.81 9.49
N LEU A 4 14.22 -7.42 10.68
CA LEU A 4 12.82 -7.51 11.09
C LEU A 4 12.08 -6.25 10.65
N TYR A 5 10.87 -6.44 10.12
CA TYR A 5 10.03 -5.37 9.61
C TYR A 5 8.70 -5.35 10.37
N GLN A 6 8.18 -4.15 10.58
CA GLN A 6 6.78 -3.93 10.91
C GLN A 6 6.02 -3.62 9.62
N PHE A 7 4.82 -4.17 9.50
CA PHE A 7 3.93 -3.96 8.36
C PHE A 7 2.70 -3.16 8.76
N MET A 8 2.15 -2.44 7.79
CA MET A 8 0.90 -1.71 7.90
C MET A 8 0.09 -1.94 6.64
N GLU A 9 -1.13 -2.43 6.81
CA GLU A 9 -2.07 -2.67 5.72
C GLU A 9 -3.14 -1.58 5.70
N VAL A 10 -3.37 -1.04 4.52
CA VAL A 10 -4.36 0.02 4.27
C VAL A 10 -5.33 -0.49 3.22
N ARG A 11 -6.60 -0.60 3.61
CA ARG A 11 -7.68 -0.95 2.70
C ARG A 11 -8.08 0.29 1.90
N ALA A 12 -8.18 0.14 0.59
CA ALA A 12 -8.49 1.22 -0.33
C ALA A 12 -9.45 0.75 -1.42
N SER A 13 -9.94 1.70 -2.22
CA SER A 13 -10.67 1.43 -3.45
C SER A 13 -9.84 1.91 -4.63
N PHE A 14 -9.60 1.03 -5.61
CA PHE A 14 -8.97 1.40 -6.87
C PHE A 14 -10.04 1.69 -7.93
N HIS A 15 -10.03 2.91 -8.45
CA HIS A 15 -11.02 3.39 -9.42
C HIS A 15 -10.45 3.29 -10.84
N SER A 16 -11.07 2.47 -11.68
CA SER A 16 -10.79 2.37 -13.11
C SER A 16 -12.11 2.43 -13.86
N SER A 17 -12.55 3.65 -14.19
CA SER A 17 -13.90 3.93 -14.70
C SER A 17 -14.33 2.96 -15.82
N PRO A 18 -15.53 2.34 -15.73
CA PRO A 18 -16.58 2.52 -14.71
C PRO A 18 -16.42 1.65 -13.45
N PHE A 19 -15.34 0.91 -13.33
CA PHE A 19 -15.14 -0.11 -12.30
C PHE A 19 -14.47 0.45 -11.04
N ILE A 20 -14.86 -0.11 -9.90
CA ILE A 20 -14.24 0.14 -8.60
C ILE A 20 -13.86 -1.22 -8.02
N TYR A 21 -12.58 -1.38 -7.70
CA TYR A 21 -12.05 -2.62 -7.18
C TYR A 21 -11.58 -2.43 -5.74
N PRO A 22 -11.95 -3.34 -4.80
CA PRO A 22 -11.29 -3.40 -3.50
C PRO A 22 -9.78 -3.57 -3.67
N ALA A 23 -9.01 -2.82 -2.91
CA ALA A 23 -7.55 -2.84 -2.97
C ALA A 23 -6.92 -2.84 -1.57
N LEU A 24 -5.69 -3.33 -1.51
CA LEU A 24 -4.88 -3.39 -0.30
C LEU A 24 -3.51 -2.80 -0.61
N ILE A 25 -3.10 -1.79 0.15
CA ILE A 25 -1.76 -1.20 0.09
C ILE A 25 -1.03 -1.65 1.35
N CYS A 26 0.16 -2.21 1.19
CA CYS A 26 1.02 -2.61 2.30
C CYS A 26 2.26 -1.72 2.35
N PHE A 27 2.55 -1.21 3.54
CA PHE A 27 3.78 -0.51 3.85
C PHE A 27 4.61 -1.34 4.82
N LYS A 28 5.94 -1.21 4.73
CA LYS A 28 6.88 -1.81 5.66
C LYS A 28 7.80 -0.75 6.26
N ARG A 29 8.20 -0.93 7.51
CA ARG A 29 9.31 -0.18 8.12
C ARG A 29 10.24 -1.12 8.86
N PRO A 30 11.57 -0.91 8.85
CA PRO A 30 12.48 -1.66 9.70
C PRO A 30 12.15 -1.41 11.18
N LEU A 31 12.08 -2.45 12.01
CA LEU A 31 11.74 -2.30 13.45
C LEU A 31 12.70 -1.37 14.21
N LEU A 32 13.97 -1.33 13.79
CA LEU A 32 15.01 -0.50 14.40
C LEU A 32 15.05 0.94 13.83
N SER A 33 14.37 1.21 12.71
CA SER A 33 14.27 2.55 12.12
C SER A 33 12.85 3.06 12.31
N LYS A 34 12.68 3.96 13.28
CA LYS A 34 11.34 4.49 13.62
C LYS A 34 10.82 5.54 12.63
N GLY A 35 11.65 6.03 11.72
CA GLY A 35 11.38 7.24 10.96
C GLY A 35 10.57 7.06 9.68
N GLU A 36 10.73 5.96 8.96
CA GLU A 36 10.27 5.91 7.57
C GLU A 36 9.55 4.61 7.21
N TRP A 37 8.35 4.79 6.66
CA TRP A 37 7.59 3.75 5.99
C TRP A 37 7.98 3.68 4.52
N PHE A 38 8.04 2.47 3.99
CA PHE A 38 8.32 2.18 2.59
C PHE A 38 7.14 1.44 1.99
N PHE A 39 6.84 1.71 0.74
CA PHE A 39 5.89 0.89 0.00
C PHE A 39 6.43 -0.55 -0.10
N ASP A 40 5.58 -1.53 0.22
CA ASP A 40 5.92 -2.94 0.11
C ASP A 40 5.21 -3.60 -1.06
N SER A 41 3.87 -3.48 -1.11
CA SER A 41 3.06 -4.12 -2.12
C SER A 41 1.71 -3.42 -2.29
N PHE A 42 1.09 -3.63 -3.45
CA PHE A 42 -0.28 -3.25 -3.72
C PHE A 42 -1.00 -4.39 -4.40
N ALA A 43 -2.18 -4.72 -3.89
CA ALA A 43 -3.02 -5.77 -4.43
C ALA A 43 -4.41 -5.24 -4.75
N ILE A 44 -4.99 -5.73 -5.84
CA ILE A 44 -6.36 -5.42 -6.27
C ILE A 44 -7.17 -6.71 -6.31
N TRP A 45 -8.46 -6.62 -6.00
CA TRP A 45 -9.37 -7.73 -6.13
C TRP A 45 -9.57 -8.13 -7.59
N ASN A 46 -9.24 -9.37 -7.92
CA ASN A 46 -9.47 -9.95 -9.23
C ASN A 46 -10.78 -10.75 -9.23
N GLU A 47 -11.77 -10.25 -9.96
CA GLU A 47 -13.09 -10.89 -10.07
C GLU A 47 -13.06 -12.28 -10.73
N LYS A 48 -12.09 -12.53 -11.61
CA LYS A 48 -11.96 -13.83 -12.30
C LYS A 48 -11.43 -14.91 -11.36
N THR A 49 -10.47 -14.56 -10.50
CA THR A 49 -9.82 -15.50 -9.58
C THR A 49 -10.38 -15.45 -8.16
N LYS A 50 -11.31 -14.51 -7.89
CA LYS A 50 -11.98 -14.30 -6.59
C LYS A 50 -11.00 -14.16 -5.42
N ARG A 51 -9.91 -13.43 -5.66
CA ARG A 51 -8.87 -13.14 -4.64
C ARG A 51 -8.18 -11.82 -4.91
N LEU A 52 -7.47 -11.31 -3.90
CA LEU A 52 -6.53 -10.19 -4.06
C LEU A 52 -5.29 -10.67 -4.81
N GLU A 53 -4.87 -9.92 -5.83
CA GLU A 53 -3.66 -10.20 -6.60
C GLU A 53 -2.73 -8.98 -6.57
N GLU A 54 -1.48 -9.24 -6.22
CA GLU A 54 -0.44 -8.23 -6.16
C GLU A 54 -0.08 -7.73 -7.56
N ILE A 55 -0.11 -6.41 -7.74
CA ILE A 55 0.32 -5.76 -8.97
C ILE A 55 1.81 -5.44 -8.86
N LYS A 56 2.61 -6.05 -9.74
CA LYS A 56 4.07 -5.88 -9.76
C LYS A 56 4.51 -5.01 -10.94
N GLY A 57 5.46 -4.11 -10.69
CA GLY A 57 6.25 -3.45 -11.74
C GLY A 57 5.52 -2.39 -12.57
N LEU A 58 4.32 -1.95 -12.19
CA LEU A 58 3.53 -0.96 -12.95
C LEU A 58 3.55 0.46 -12.36
N TYR A 59 4.25 0.68 -11.25
CA TYR A 59 4.20 1.95 -10.52
C TYR A 59 5.53 2.69 -10.55
N SER A 60 5.46 4.00 -10.79
CA SER A 60 6.58 4.92 -10.62
C SER A 60 6.84 5.14 -9.13
N ASP A 61 8.10 5.09 -8.70
CA ASP A 61 8.50 5.34 -7.30
C ASP A 61 7.99 6.70 -6.79
N VAL A 62 7.93 7.71 -7.66
CA VAL A 62 7.41 9.04 -7.33
C VAL A 62 5.92 8.99 -6.97
N LEU A 63 5.12 8.25 -7.76
CA LEU A 63 3.69 8.08 -7.49
C LEU A 63 3.45 7.27 -6.22
N LEU A 64 4.28 6.25 -5.98
CA LEU A 64 4.22 5.45 -4.75
C LEU A 64 4.52 6.30 -3.51
N ASP A 65 5.47 7.23 -3.61
CA ASP A 65 5.79 8.15 -2.52
C ASP A 65 4.64 9.13 -2.25
N GLU A 66 4.03 9.72 -3.28
CA GLU A 66 2.87 10.60 -3.12
C GLU A 66 1.69 9.88 -2.44
N ILE A 67 1.36 8.66 -2.87
CA ILE A 67 0.31 7.84 -2.26
C ILE A 67 0.65 7.56 -0.78
N LYS A 68 1.91 7.22 -0.49
CA LYS A 68 2.39 7.01 0.88
C LYS A 68 2.15 8.25 1.75
N GLN A 69 2.59 9.43 1.29
CA GLN A 69 2.45 10.67 2.07
C GLN A 69 0.99 11.02 2.33
N LEU A 70 0.11 10.85 1.34
CA LEU A 70 -1.32 11.09 1.50
C LEU A 70 -1.94 10.17 2.57
N ILE A 71 -1.59 8.89 2.56
CA ILE A 71 -2.07 7.92 3.54
C ILE A 71 -1.56 8.25 4.95
N LEU A 72 -0.25 8.51 5.09
CA LEU A 72 0.34 8.85 6.39
C LEU A 72 -0.28 10.11 6.98
N LYS A 73 -0.47 11.16 6.16
CA LYS A 73 -1.15 12.39 6.57
C LYS A 73 -2.58 12.13 7.03
N GLY A 74 -3.36 11.37 6.26
CA GLY A 74 -4.74 11.04 6.64
C GLY A 74 -4.86 10.25 7.95
N MET A 75 -3.84 9.45 8.29
CA MET A 75 -3.79 8.75 9.58
C MET A 75 -3.46 9.66 10.76
N GLU A 76 -2.64 10.70 10.54
CA GLU A 76 -2.33 11.70 11.57
C GLU A 76 -3.54 12.58 11.89
N GLU A 77 -4.31 12.95 10.86
CA GLU A 77 -5.52 13.79 11.01
C GLU A 77 -6.68 13.05 11.71
N GLN A 78 -6.64 11.72 11.78
CA GLN A 78 -7.63 10.89 12.47
C GLN A 78 -7.28 10.57 13.94
N LYS A 79 -6.13 11.03 14.44
CA LYS A 79 -5.70 10.90 15.83
C LYS A 79 -6.10 12.09 16.68
#